data_AF-A0AAN5CM83-F1
#
_entry.id   AF-A0AAN5CM83-F1
#
_cell.length_a   1.000
_cell.length_b   1.000
_cell.length_c   1.000
_cell.angle_alpha   90.00
_cell.angle_beta   90.00
_cell.angle_gamma   90.00
#
_symmetry.space_group_name_H-M   'P 1'
#
loop_
_entity.id
_entity.type
_entity.pdbx_description
1 polymer ?
#
loop_
_entity_poly.entity_id
_entity_poly.type
_entity_poly.pdbx_seq_one_letter_code
_entity_poly.pdbx_strand_id
1 'polypeptide(L)'
;KMRFALRPPRETFADAAWVSHVKIDVREFLDDQERSMTSDTRLVVQHIKVFKKPSTMDVLPVEIVGTSMGGFTLERGKEYLLCGSILEDGTLTCVGGQIRPAGVEGMVAEWREITEEFKEEMKTY
;
A
#
# COMPACT_ATOMS: atom_id res chain seq x y z
N LYS A 1 -17.82 -7.51 -15.72
CA LYS A 1 -16.82 -7.59 -14.63
C LYS A 1 -15.49 -7.07 -15.18
N MET A 2 -15.10 -5.82 -14.89
CA MET A 2 -13.75 -5.35 -15.23
C MET A 2 -12.75 -6.24 -14.50
N ARG A 3 -11.98 -7.02 -15.25
CA ARG A 3 -10.81 -7.73 -14.73
C ARG A 3 -9.65 -6.73 -14.80
N PHE A 4 -9.32 -6.10 -13.68
CA PHE A 4 -8.00 -5.50 -13.58
C PHE A 4 -6.99 -6.64 -13.76
N ALA A 5 -6.11 -6.52 -14.76
CA ALA A 5 -5.03 -7.49 -14.93
C ALA A 5 -4.16 -7.41 -13.68
N LEU A 6 -4.29 -8.42 -12.81
CA LEU A 6 -3.46 -8.55 -11.63
C LEU A 6 -2.03 -8.82 -12.10
N ARG A 7 -1.16 -7.82 -11.94
CA ARG A 7 0.27 -8.01 -12.17
C ARG A 7 0.81 -9.02 -11.15
N PRO A 8 1.73 -9.92 -11.51
CA PRO A 8 2.29 -10.89 -10.58
C PRO A 8 2.89 -10.22 -9.34
N PRO A 9 2.75 -10.79 -8.13
CA PRO A 9 3.16 -10.12 -6.90
C PRO A 9 4.63 -9.73 -6.86
N ARG A 10 5.51 -10.58 -7.41
CA ARG A 10 6.94 -10.32 -7.53
C ARG A 10 7.25 -9.11 -8.43
N GLU A 11 6.56 -8.98 -9.56
CA GLU A 11 6.73 -7.83 -10.46
C GLU A 11 6.24 -6.55 -9.78
N THR A 12 5.08 -6.61 -9.11
CA THR A 12 4.57 -5.47 -8.33
C THR A 12 5.53 -5.07 -7.21
N PHE A 13 6.12 -6.04 -6.51
CA PHE A 13 7.14 -5.77 -5.48
C PHE A 13 8.40 -5.14 -6.08
N ALA A 14 8.85 -5.60 -7.24
CA ALA A 14 10.01 -5.04 -7.94
C ALA A 14 9.77 -3.59 -8.37
N ASP A 15 8.58 -3.28 -8.88
CA ASP A 15 8.21 -1.95 -9.38
C ASP A 15 7.91 -0.94 -8.25
N ALA A 16 7.44 -1.41 -7.08
CA ALA A 16 7.11 -0.54 -5.96
C ALA A 16 8.37 0.14 -5.39
N ALA A 17 8.30 1.43 -5.09
CA ALA A 17 9.38 2.14 -4.41
C ALA A 17 9.48 1.76 -2.93
N TRP A 18 8.36 1.38 -2.33
CA TRP A 18 8.27 0.93 -0.94
C TRP A 18 7.23 -0.18 -0.78
N VAL A 19 7.43 -1.05 0.21
CA VAL A 19 6.51 -2.13 0.58
C VAL A 19 6.53 -2.29 2.09
N SER A 20 5.36 -2.26 2.72
CA SER A 20 5.26 -2.38 4.18
C SER A 20 3.97 -3.08 4.60
N HIS A 21 4.09 -3.91 5.63
CA HIS A 21 2.97 -4.26 6.51
C HIS A 21 2.73 -3.07 7.43
N VAL A 22 1.49 -2.56 7.38
CA VAL A 22 1.09 -1.37 8.13
C VAL A 22 -0.19 -1.62 8.91
N LYS A 23 -0.40 -0.83 9.96
CA LYS A 23 -1.68 -0.66 10.64
C LYS A 23 -2.21 0.74 10.39
N ILE A 24 -3.49 0.85 10.07
CA ILE A 24 -4.12 2.16 9.81
C ILE A 24 -4.53 2.81 11.13
N ASP A 25 -3.95 3.96 11.46
CA ASP A 25 -4.32 4.72 12.65
C ASP A 25 -5.39 5.77 12.35
N VAL A 26 -5.25 6.45 11.20
CA VAL A 26 -6.19 7.47 10.72
C VAL A 26 -6.41 7.29 9.22
N ARG A 27 -7.65 7.53 8.78
CA ARG A 27 -8.02 7.70 7.38
C ARG A 27 -8.94 8.90 7.28
N GLU A 28 -8.57 9.86 6.45
CA GLU A 28 -9.34 11.06 6.18
C GLU A 28 -9.41 11.33 4.68
N PHE A 29 -10.49 11.97 4.25
CA PHE A 29 -10.59 12.52 2.91
C PHE A 29 -9.89 13.88 2.91
N LEU A 30 -9.05 14.09 1.92
CA LEU A 30 -8.42 15.39 1.69
C LEU A 30 -9.50 16.39 1.24
N ASP A 31 -9.35 17.65 1.64
CA ASP A 31 -10.24 18.71 1.17
C ASP A 31 -9.97 19.08 -0.30
N ASP A 32 -10.76 20.00 -0.85
CA ASP A 32 -10.62 20.40 -2.26
C ASP A 32 -9.32 21.16 -2.57
N GLN A 33 -8.62 21.70 -1.56
CA GLN A 33 -7.34 22.39 -1.73
C GLN A 33 -6.16 21.42 -1.68
N GLU A 34 -6.29 20.33 -0.92
CA GLU A 34 -5.23 19.34 -0.72
C GLU A 34 -5.33 18.15 -1.68
N ARG A 35 -6.53 17.84 -2.20
CA ARG A 35 -6.72 16.74 -3.15
C ARG A 35 -6.04 17.04 -4.50
N SER A 36 -5.56 15.98 -5.14
CA SER A 36 -5.11 16.00 -6.53
C SER A 36 -6.03 15.15 -7.40
N MET A 37 -5.77 15.08 -8.72
CA MET A 37 -6.50 14.17 -9.60
C MET A 37 -6.28 12.69 -9.25
N THR A 38 -5.19 12.36 -8.55
CA THR A 38 -4.80 10.97 -8.26
C THR A 38 -4.76 10.62 -6.78
N SER A 39 -5.00 11.59 -5.88
CA SER A 39 -5.02 11.38 -4.44
C SER A 39 -6.09 12.25 -3.79
N ASP A 40 -6.99 11.64 -3.03
CA ASP A 40 -8.10 12.30 -2.32
C ASP A 40 -8.25 11.77 -0.89
N THR A 41 -7.32 10.93 -0.43
CA THR A 41 -7.29 10.40 0.94
C THR A 41 -5.90 10.52 1.52
N ARG A 42 -5.86 10.77 2.83
CA ARG A 42 -4.65 10.70 3.65
C ARG A 42 -4.82 9.62 4.69
N LEU A 43 -3.75 8.87 4.87
CA LEU A 43 -3.64 7.79 5.84
C LEU A 43 -2.48 8.12 6.77
N VAL A 44 -2.72 7.99 8.06
CA VAL A 44 -1.64 7.90 9.06
C VAL A 44 -1.54 6.45 9.47
N VAL A 45 -0.33 5.90 9.40
CA VAL A 45 -0.09 4.48 9.62
C VAL A 45 1.06 4.23 10.59
N GLN A 46 0.99 3.08 11.24
CA GLN A 46 2.13 2.48 11.91
C GLN A 46 2.75 1.43 10.98
N HIS A 47 4.02 1.64 10.60
CA HIS A 47 4.81 0.60 9.91
C HIS A 47 5.19 -0.50 10.90
N ILE A 48 4.55 -1.67 10.81
CA ILE A 48 4.85 -2.83 11.65
C ILE A 48 6.10 -3.54 11.12
N LYS A 49 6.17 -3.72 9.80
CA LYS A 49 7.32 -4.33 9.13
C LYS A 49 7.50 -3.75 7.73
N VAL A 50 8.70 -3.22 7.49
CA VAL A 50 9.10 -2.71 6.17
C VAL A 50 9.83 -3.80 5.40
N PHE A 51 9.34 -4.15 4.21
CA PHE A 51 9.97 -5.13 3.33
C PHE A 51 10.84 -4.45 2.27
N LYS A 52 10.46 -3.25 1.84
CA LYS A 52 11.21 -2.46 0.85
C LYS A 52 11.09 -0.98 1.18
N LYS A 53 12.22 -0.28 1.08
CA LYS A 53 12.33 1.18 1.12
C LYS A 53 13.52 1.61 0.26
N PRO A 54 13.55 2.85 -0.25
CA PRO A 54 14.74 3.38 -0.90
C PRO A 54 15.93 3.39 0.06
N SER A 55 17.14 3.19 -0.47
CA SER A 55 18.39 3.27 0.30
C SER A 55 18.65 4.67 0.86
N THR A 56 18.03 5.70 0.28
CA THR A 56 18.12 7.09 0.72
C THR A 56 17.25 7.41 1.94
N MET A 57 16.36 6.51 2.34
CA MET A 57 15.49 6.68 3.51
C MET A 57 15.89 5.71 4.60
N ASP A 58 16.14 6.22 5.80
CA ASP A 58 16.35 5.38 6.99
C ASP A 58 15.04 4.75 7.46
N VAL A 59 13.97 5.53 7.48
CA VAL A 59 12.63 5.15 7.94
C VAL A 59 11.59 5.65 6.93
N LEU A 60 10.50 4.89 6.74
CA LEU A 60 9.37 5.33 5.92
C LEU A 60 8.51 6.35 6.69
N PRO A 61 8.05 7.45 6.04
CA PRO A 61 7.09 8.38 6.63
C PRO A 61 5.79 7.68 7.02
N VAL A 62 5.21 8.08 8.15
CA VAL A 62 3.93 7.53 8.65
C VAL A 62 2.72 8.00 7.84
N GLU A 63 2.88 9.04 7.02
CA GLU A 63 1.82 9.59 6.20
C GLU A 63 1.88 9.04 4.78
N ILE A 64 0.72 8.58 4.32
CA ILE A 64 0.54 8.04 2.97
C ILE A 64 -0.64 8.77 2.34
N VAL A 65 -0.45 9.28 1.13
CA VAL A 65 -1.57 9.76 0.31
C VAL A 65 -2.04 8.66 -0.63
N GLY A 66 -3.34 8.51 -0.74
CA GLY A 66 -3.94 7.47 -1.57
C GLY A 66 -5.18 7.97 -2.29
N THR A 67 -5.82 7.07 -3.01
CA THR A 67 -7.09 7.35 -3.68
C THR A 67 -8.22 6.48 -3.13
N SER A 68 -9.39 7.10 -2.93
CA SER A 68 -10.65 6.45 -2.69
C SER A 68 -11.17 5.76 -3.96
N MET A 69 -10.71 6.22 -5.13
CA MET A 69 -11.02 5.61 -6.42
C MET A 69 -10.31 4.26 -6.54
N GLY A 70 -11.08 3.20 -6.80
CA GLY A 70 -10.54 1.84 -6.93
C GLY A 70 -10.94 0.88 -5.81
N GLY A 71 -11.77 1.30 -4.85
CA GLY A 71 -12.33 0.38 -3.85
C GLY A 71 -11.37 0.05 -2.71
N PHE A 72 -10.43 0.94 -2.41
CA PHE A 72 -9.58 0.90 -1.23
C PHE A 72 -10.42 1.19 0.03
N THR A 73 -11.08 0.16 0.57
CA THR A 73 -11.72 0.26 1.88
C THR A 73 -10.72 -0.16 2.95
N LEU A 74 -9.83 0.78 3.29
CA LEU A 74 -8.93 0.64 4.43
C LEU A 74 -9.66 1.13 5.69
N GLU A 75 -9.65 0.31 6.72
CA GLU A 75 -10.32 0.59 8.00
C GLU A 75 -9.30 0.85 9.10
N ARG A 76 -9.62 1.82 9.95
CA ARG A 76 -8.83 2.13 11.14
C ARG A 76 -8.70 0.88 12.03
N GLY A 77 -7.51 0.65 12.54
CA GLY A 77 -7.16 -0.46 13.43
C GLY A 77 -6.85 -1.77 12.71
N LYS A 78 -7.17 -1.88 11.41
CA LYS A 78 -6.82 -3.05 10.60
C LYS A 78 -5.41 -2.92 10.03
N GLU A 79 -4.87 -4.08 9.67
CA GLU A 79 -3.52 -4.25 9.15
C GLU A 79 -3.55 -4.69 7.69
N TYR A 80 -2.66 -4.14 6.88
CA TYR A 80 -2.63 -4.38 5.44
C TYR A 80 -1.20 -4.49 4.94
N LEU A 81 -1.02 -5.18 3.81
CA LEU A 81 0.19 -5.06 3.01
C LEU A 81 -0.01 -3.96 1.97
N LEU A 82 0.72 -2.86 2.12
CA LEU A 82 0.67 -1.72 1.20
C LEU A 82 2.00 -1.55 0.48
N CYS A 83 1.90 -1.03 -0.75
CA CYS A 83 3.03 -0.61 -1.56
C CYS A 83 2.67 0.56 -2.46
N GLY A 84 3.69 1.24 -2.98
CA GLY A 84 3.47 2.21 -4.03
C GLY A 84 4.71 3.03 -4.35
N SER A 85 4.49 4.27 -4.72
CA SER A 85 5.53 5.19 -5.18
C SER A 85 5.86 6.22 -4.10
N ILE A 86 6.87 7.04 -4.38
CA ILE A 86 7.31 8.15 -3.52
C ILE A 86 7.33 9.38 -4.41
N LEU A 87 6.69 10.46 -3.97
CA LEU A 87 6.71 11.75 -4.66
C LEU A 87 8.06 12.44 -4.46
N GLU A 88 8.32 13.50 -5.23
CA GLU A 88 9.60 14.23 -5.17
C GLU A 88 9.89 14.83 -3.78
N ASP A 89 8.86 15.15 -3.01
CA ASP A 89 8.94 15.67 -1.64
C ASP A 89 9.13 14.57 -0.57
N GLY A 90 9.17 13.30 -0.98
CA GLY A 90 9.29 12.14 -0.09
C GLY A 90 7.97 11.56 0.41
N THR A 91 6.83 12.13 0.00
CA THR A 91 5.50 11.62 0.39
C THR A 91 5.23 10.25 -0.22
N LEU A 92 4.79 9.30 0.60
CA LEU A 92 4.43 7.95 0.15
C LEU A 92 3.06 7.97 -0.54
N THR A 93 2.95 7.28 -1.67
CA THR A 93 1.67 7.08 -2.35
C THR A 93 1.23 5.62 -2.30
N CYS A 94 -0.08 5.39 -2.19
CA CYS A 94 -0.70 4.08 -2.30
C CYS A 94 -1.92 4.18 -3.23
N VAL A 95 -1.71 3.88 -4.51
CA VAL A 95 -2.74 3.97 -5.56
C VAL A 95 -2.72 2.71 -6.42
N GLY A 96 -3.88 2.08 -6.64
CA GLY A 96 -4.00 0.89 -7.50
C GLY A 96 -3.01 -0.23 -7.18
N GLY A 97 -2.94 -1.26 -8.04
CA GLY A 97 -1.75 -2.12 -8.21
C GLY A 97 -1.02 -2.61 -6.95
N GLN A 98 -1.74 -3.05 -5.91
CA GLN A 98 -1.10 -3.53 -4.68
C GLN A 98 -0.59 -4.97 -4.82
N ILE A 99 0.42 -5.30 -4.02
CA ILE A 99 0.91 -6.67 -3.89
C ILE A 99 -0.17 -7.50 -3.19
N ARG A 100 -0.51 -8.65 -3.79
CA ARG A 100 -1.57 -9.50 -3.27
C ARG A 100 -1.32 -10.97 -3.61
N PRO A 101 -1.42 -11.90 -2.64
CA PRO A 101 -1.37 -13.33 -2.92
C PRO A 101 -2.47 -13.76 -3.89
N ALA A 102 -2.27 -14.87 -4.59
CA ALA A 102 -3.34 -15.51 -5.34
C ALA A 102 -4.47 -15.94 -4.38
N GLY A 103 -5.73 -15.66 -4.76
CA GLY A 103 -6.90 -16.07 -3.99
C GLY A 103 -7.40 -15.10 -2.92
N VAL A 104 -6.62 -14.08 -2.52
CA VAL A 104 -7.13 -12.98 -1.69
C VAL A 104 -8.10 -12.14 -2.53
N GLU A 105 -9.27 -11.81 -2.01
CA GLU A 105 -10.25 -10.97 -2.71
C GLU A 105 -10.00 -9.47 -2.45
N GLY A 106 -10.58 -8.59 -3.28
CA GLY A 106 -10.36 -7.15 -3.16
C GLY A 106 -9.04 -6.64 -3.76
N MET A 107 -8.82 -5.33 -3.63
CA MET A 107 -7.66 -4.63 -4.24
C MET A 107 -6.45 -4.54 -3.34
N VAL A 108 -6.62 -4.75 -2.03
CA VAL A 108 -5.57 -4.69 -1.02
C VAL A 108 -5.67 -5.95 -0.17
N ALA A 109 -4.53 -6.58 0.12
CA ALA A 109 -4.50 -7.69 1.04
C ALA A 109 -4.57 -7.20 2.49
N GLU A 110 -5.61 -7.60 3.22
CA GLU A 110 -5.61 -7.49 4.68
C GLU A 110 -4.57 -8.48 5.23
N TRP A 111 -3.76 -8.05 6.20
CA TRP A 111 -2.59 -8.81 6.66
C TRP A 111 -2.95 -10.21 7.17
N ARG A 112 -4.13 -10.35 7.79
CA ARG A 112 -4.64 -11.65 8.29
C ARG A 112 -4.95 -12.66 7.19
N GLU A 113 -5.15 -12.20 5.95
CA GLU A 113 -5.47 -13.05 4.79
C GLU A 113 -4.19 -13.51 4.05
N ILE A 114 -3.03 -12.97 4.43
CA ILE A 114 -1.74 -13.33 3.85
C ILE A 114 -1.18 -14.54 4.57
N THR A 115 -1.00 -15.63 3.83
CA THR A 115 -0.47 -16.88 4.38
C THR A 115 1.01 -16.76 4.73
N GLU A 116 1.50 -17.61 5.63
CA GLU A 116 2.92 -17.61 6.00
C GLU A 116 3.81 -17.99 4.81
N GLU A 117 3.35 -18.89 3.94
CA GLU A 117 4.08 -19.26 2.72
C GLU A 117 4.34 -18.04 1.83
N PHE A 118 3.33 -17.19 1.65
CA PHE A 118 3.50 -15.96 0.86
C PHE A 118 4.40 -14.94 1.58
N LYS A 119 4.34 -14.85 2.90
CA LYS A 119 5.26 -13.99 3.69
C LYS A 119 6.71 -14.43 3.55
N GLU A 120 6.97 -15.73 3.52
CA GLU A 120 8.30 -16.28 3.23
C GLU A 120 8.70 -16.03 1.78
N GLU A 121 7.78 -16.23 0.83
CA GLU A 121 8.02 -15.96 -0.59
C GLU A 121 8.46 -14.50 -0.82
N MET A 122 7.76 -13.54 -0.21
CA MET A 122 8.10 -12.11 -0.31
C MET A 122 9.51 -11.76 0.18
N LYS A 123 10.11 -12.55 1.07
CA LYS A 123 11.49 -12.31 1.53
C LYS A 123 12.53 -12.63 0.45
N THR A 124 12.12 -13.33 -0.61
CA THR A 124 12.98 -13.75 -1.73
C THR A 124 12.86 -12.84 -2.95
N TYR A 125 11.97 -11.84 -2.89
CA TYR A 125 11.72 -10.91 -3.98
C TYR A 125 12.84 -9.90 -4.17
#